data_AF-A0A924RF45-F1
#
_entry.id   AF-A0A924RF45-F1
#
_cell.length_a   1.000
_cell.length_b   1.000
_cell.length_c   1.000
_cell.angle_alpha   90.00
_cell.angle_beta   90.00
_cell.angle_gamma   90.00
#
_symmetry.space_group_name_H-M   'P 1'
#
loop_
_entity.id
_entity.type
_entity.pdbx_description
1 polymer ?
#
loop_
_entity_poly.entity_id
_entity_poly.type
_entity_poly.pdbx_seq_one_letter_code
_entity_poly.pdbx_strand_id
1 'polypeptide(L)'
;MHHEESFWSDPRSFVALAFVIFFVIFGRKIWGVLTGMLDKRADEVRAELAEAQRLRQEAEAMLRSANQQREAAITDAQALLAGAKSEATRLANAAAADAEASAKRREQMAMDRIAAAEKAAIDDVRMIAADVATTAAREIIRNGLSAEADAALVDRAITGLPAALRAA
;
A
#
# COMPACT_ATOMS: atom_id res chain seq x y z
N MET A 1 -104.30 -33.30 53.34
CA MET A 1 -102.91 -33.67 53.69
C MET A 1 -101.99 -32.80 52.85
N HIS A 2 -101.65 -31.61 53.34
CA HIS A 2 -100.66 -30.73 52.70
C HIS A 2 -99.71 -30.28 53.82
N HIS A 3 -98.62 -31.02 53.98
CA HIS A 3 -97.47 -30.54 54.72
C HIS A 3 -96.78 -29.54 53.79
N GLU A 4 -97.00 -28.25 54.04
CA GLU A 4 -96.13 -27.21 53.50
C GLU A 4 -94.82 -27.30 54.26
N GLU A 5 -93.88 -28.09 53.72
CA GLU A 5 -92.47 -28.01 54.08
C GLU A 5 -92.06 -26.55 53.83
N SER A 6 -91.94 -25.78 54.91
CA SER A 6 -91.50 -24.40 54.88
C SER A 6 -90.20 -24.32 54.09
N PHE A 7 -90.13 -23.43 53.08
CA PHE A 7 -88.92 -23.11 52.32
C PHE A 7 -87.70 -22.82 53.23
N TRP A 8 -87.98 -22.44 54.48
CA TRP A 8 -87.02 -22.16 55.54
C TRP A 8 -86.60 -23.38 56.37
N SER A 9 -86.96 -24.61 55.98
CA SER A 9 -86.64 -25.85 56.70
C SER A 9 -85.80 -26.84 55.88
N ASP A 10 -85.60 -26.60 54.58
CA ASP A 10 -84.73 -27.41 53.73
C ASP A 10 -83.25 -26.97 53.86
N PRO A 11 -82.31 -27.83 54.27
CA PRO A 11 -80.90 -27.50 54.35
C PRO A 11 -80.32 -26.90 53.05
N ARG A 12 -80.90 -27.23 51.89
CA ARG A 12 -80.46 -26.73 50.58
C ARG A 12 -80.71 -25.22 50.41
N SER A 13 -81.80 -24.67 50.95
CA SER A 13 -82.11 -23.23 50.84
C SER A 13 -81.16 -22.37 51.69
N PHE A 14 -80.78 -22.84 52.88
CA PHE A 14 -79.75 -22.20 53.70
C PHE A 14 -78.38 -22.20 53.03
N VAL A 15 -77.98 -23.32 52.39
CA VAL A 15 -76.71 -23.39 51.63
C VAL A 15 -76.73 -22.43 50.45
N ALA A 16 -77.84 -22.36 49.70
CA ALA A 16 -77.99 -21.41 48.59
C ALA A 16 -77.94 -19.95 49.07
N LEU A 17 -78.61 -19.62 50.19
CA LEU A 17 -78.58 -18.27 50.76
C LEU A 17 -77.17 -17.89 51.24
N ALA A 18 -76.46 -18.80 51.91
CA ALA A 18 -75.08 -18.59 52.32
C ALA A 18 -74.13 -18.40 51.11
N PHE A 19 -74.33 -19.16 50.03
CA PHE A 19 -73.58 -19.03 48.79
C PHE A 19 -73.80 -17.66 48.12
N VAL A 20 -75.04 -17.18 48.08
CA VAL A 20 -75.37 -15.85 47.54
C VAL A 20 -74.75 -14.75 48.39
N ILE A 21 -74.87 -14.81 49.72
CA ILE A 21 -74.25 -13.83 50.63
C ILE A 21 -72.72 -13.84 50.48
N PHE A 22 -72.10 -15.01 50.35
CA PHE A 22 -70.67 -15.15 50.09
C PHE A 22 -70.27 -14.45 48.78
N PHE A 23 -71.00 -14.68 47.68
CA PHE A 23 -70.72 -14.04 46.40
C PHE A 23 -70.96 -12.53 46.42
N VAL A 24 -71.94 -12.04 47.17
CA VAL A 24 -72.19 -10.60 47.32
C VAL A 24 -71.04 -9.92 48.06
N ILE A 25 -70.51 -10.54 49.11
CA ILE A 25 -69.41 -9.96 49.91
C ILE A 25 -68.05 -10.13 49.22
N PHE A 26 -67.74 -11.32 48.70
CA PHE A 26 -66.41 -11.68 48.20
C PHE A 26 -66.31 -11.70 46.67
N GLY A 27 -67.41 -11.81 45.93
CA GLY A 27 -67.41 -11.96 44.47
C GLY A 27 -66.74 -10.79 43.75
N ARG A 28 -66.93 -9.55 44.21
CA ARG A 28 -66.25 -8.38 43.63
C ARG A 28 -64.73 -8.43 43.81
N LYS A 29 -64.24 -8.95 44.95
CA LYS A 29 -62.80 -9.12 45.20
C LYS A 29 -62.22 -10.24 44.33
N ILE A 30 -62.92 -11.38 44.24
CA ILE A 30 -62.50 -12.52 43.42
C ILE A 30 -62.45 -12.13 41.94
N TRP A 31 -63.48 -11.43 41.44
CA TRP A 31 -63.53 -10.96 40.06
C TRP A 31 -62.41 -9.97 39.74
N GLY A 32 -62.12 -9.03 40.65
CA GLY A 32 -61.02 -8.08 40.49
C GLY A 32 -59.64 -8.74 40.45
N VAL A 33 -59.40 -9.76 41.29
CA VAL A 33 -58.14 -10.52 41.28
C VAL A 33 -58.00 -11.34 40.00
N LEU A 34 -59.08 -11.99 39.55
CA LEU A 34 -59.04 -12.82 38.34
C LEU A 34 -58.80 -12.00 37.08
N THR A 35 -59.57 -10.91 36.90
CA THR A 35 -59.39 -9.98 35.77
C THR A 35 -58.01 -9.32 35.81
N GLY A 36 -57.55 -8.87 36.98
CA GLY A 36 -56.21 -8.29 37.12
C GLY A 36 -55.07 -9.27 36.79
N MET A 37 -55.22 -10.58 37.05
CA MET A 37 -54.23 -11.57 36.60
C MET A 37 -54.25 -11.77 35.09
N LEU A 38 -55.43 -11.83 34.47
CA LEU A 38 -55.56 -11.95 33.02
C LEU A 38 -55.00 -10.72 32.30
N ASP A 39 -55.29 -9.52 32.82
CA ASP A 39 -54.76 -8.26 32.27
C ASP A 39 -53.24 -8.21 32.38
N LYS A 40 -52.67 -8.58 33.53
CA LYS A 40 -51.21 -8.69 33.69
C LYS A 40 -50.58 -9.65 32.68
N ARG A 41 -51.18 -10.82 32.48
CA ARG A 41 -50.71 -11.78 31.45
C ARG A 41 -50.82 -11.22 30.04
N ALA A 42 -51.90 -10.53 29.73
CA ALA A 42 -52.07 -9.89 28.43
C ALA A 42 -51.01 -8.80 28.19
N ASP A 43 -50.69 -8.01 29.21
CA ASP A 43 -49.68 -6.96 29.13
C ASP A 43 -48.25 -7.51 29.06
N GLU A 44 -47.94 -8.58 29.81
CA GLU A 44 -46.68 -9.33 29.68
C GLU A 44 -46.48 -9.81 28.24
N VAL A 45 -47.48 -10.50 27.67
CA VAL A 45 -47.40 -11.02 26.29
C VAL A 45 -47.29 -9.89 25.27
N ARG A 46 -48.03 -8.78 25.46
CA ARG A 46 -47.91 -7.61 24.57
C ARG A 46 -46.51 -7.00 24.63
N ALA A 47 -45.92 -6.91 25.82
CA ALA A 47 -44.57 -6.39 26.00
C ALA A 47 -43.53 -7.29 25.33
N GLU A 48 -43.62 -8.61 25.54
CA GLU A 48 -42.73 -9.60 24.89
C GLU A 48 -42.86 -9.56 23.36
N LEU A 49 -44.07 -9.46 22.82
CA LEU A 49 -44.28 -9.34 21.37
C LEU A 49 -43.72 -8.03 20.81
N ALA A 50 -43.88 -6.91 21.52
CA ALA A 50 -43.31 -5.63 21.12
C ALA A 50 -41.78 -5.67 21.14
N GLU A 51 -41.19 -6.29 22.16
CA GLU A 51 -39.74 -6.47 22.26
C GLU A 51 -39.22 -7.39 21.15
N ALA A 52 -39.89 -8.51 20.88
CA ALA A 52 -39.53 -9.42 19.80
C ALA A 52 -39.60 -8.73 18.42
N GLN A 53 -40.62 -7.89 18.19
CA GLN A 53 -40.70 -7.08 16.97
C GLN A 53 -39.56 -6.07 16.88
N ARG A 54 -39.23 -5.38 17.97
CA ARG A 54 -38.10 -4.44 18.04
C ARG A 54 -36.77 -5.14 17.73
N LEU A 55 -36.50 -6.26 18.39
CA LEU A 55 -35.31 -7.07 18.17
C LEU A 55 -35.20 -7.56 16.73
N ARG A 56 -36.31 -7.99 16.13
CA ARG A 56 -36.33 -8.38 14.72
C ARG A 56 -36.00 -7.20 13.81
N GLN A 57 -36.58 -6.03 14.04
CA GLN A 57 -36.29 -4.83 13.24
C GLN A 57 -34.82 -4.41 13.37
N GLU A 58 -34.25 -4.48 14.58
CA GLU A 58 -32.84 -4.19 14.84
C GLU A 58 -31.93 -5.21 14.14
N ALA A 59 -32.26 -6.50 14.18
CA ALA A 59 -31.51 -7.54 13.48
C ALA A 59 -31.57 -7.37 11.95
N GLU A 60 -32.74 -7.06 11.40
CA GLU A 60 -32.91 -6.76 9.97
C GLU A 60 -32.13 -5.49 9.57
N ALA A 61 -32.11 -4.46 10.41
CA ALA A 61 -31.33 -3.25 10.17
C ALA A 61 -29.82 -3.52 10.22
N MET A 62 -29.36 -4.30 11.19
CA MET A 62 -27.97 -4.71 11.30
C MET A 62 -27.54 -5.56 10.10
N LEU A 63 -28.39 -6.48 9.64
CA LEU A 63 -28.11 -7.29 8.45
C LEU A 63 -28.00 -6.43 7.19
N ARG A 64 -28.92 -5.48 6.99
CA ARG A 64 -28.85 -4.52 5.86
C ARG A 64 -27.56 -3.71 5.91
N SER A 65 -27.21 -3.18 7.07
CA SER A 65 -25.98 -2.41 7.25
C SER A 65 -24.73 -3.26 6.99
N ALA A 66 -24.68 -4.49 7.49
CA ALA A 66 -23.57 -5.41 7.28
C ALA A 66 -23.40 -5.78 5.80
N ASN A 67 -24.52 -6.02 5.09
CA ASN A 67 -24.49 -6.30 3.65
C ASN A 67 -23.99 -5.10 2.85
N GLN A 68 -24.47 -3.89 3.16
CA GLN A 68 -24.00 -2.65 2.51
C GLN A 68 -22.50 -2.42 2.76
N GLN A 69 -22.04 -2.59 4.01
CA GLN A 69 -20.63 -2.47 4.35
C GLN A 69 -19.78 -3.51 3.63
N ARG A 70 -20.28 -4.75 3.50
CA ARG A 70 -19.60 -5.82 2.77
C ARG A 70 -19.47 -5.49 1.28
N GLU A 71 -20.53 -5.01 0.65
CA GLU A 71 -20.50 -4.61 -0.76
C GLU A 71 -19.53 -3.44 -0.99
N ALA A 72 -19.61 -2.40 -0.15
CA ALA A 72 -18.68 -1.28 -0.20
C ALA A 72 -17.22 -1.74 -0.03
N ALA A 73 -16.93 -2.61 0.94
CA ALA A 73 -15.59 -3.15 1.15
C ALA A 73 -15.07 -3.96 -0.06
N ILE A 74 -15.95 -4.69 -0.74
CA ILE A 74 -15.59 -5.42 -1.97
C ILE A 74 -15.26 -4.43 -3.09
N THR A 75 -16.07 -3.39 -3.29
CA THR A 75 -15.83 -2.35 -4.29
C THR A 75 -14.52 -1.60 -4.01
N ASP A 76 -14.28 -1.22 -2.76
CA ASP A 76 -13.05 -0.53 -2.34
C ASP A 76 -11.83 -1.42 -2.55
N ALA A 77 -11.92 -2.71 -2.21
CA ALA A 77 -10.85 -3.67 -2.45
C ALA A 77 -10.55 -3.84 -3.95
N GLN A 78 -11.58 -3.89 -4.80
CA GLN A 78 -11.40 -3.94 -6.25
C GLN A 78 -10.74 -2.66 -6.79
N ALA A 79 -11.17 -1.49 -6.33
CA ALA A 79 -10.58 -0.21 -6.70
C ALA A 79 -9.11 -0.12 -6.25
N LEU A 80 -8.79 -0.56 -5.03
CA LEU A 80 -7.43 -0.63 -4.51
C LEU A 80 -6.57 -1.55 -5.37
N LEU A 81 -7.05 -2.76 -5.68
CA LEU A 81 -6.32 -3.70 -6.53
C LEU A 81 -6.08 -3.15 -7.95
N ALA A 82 -7.06 -2.46 -8.53
CA ALA A 82 -6.91 -1.81 -9.82
C ALA A 82 -5.86 -0.69 -9.78
N GLY A 83 -5.91 0.16 -8.74
CA GLY A 83 -4.91 1.21 -8.51
C GLY A 83 -3.51 0.64 -8.30
N ALA A 84 -3.37 -0.40 -7.48
CA ALA A 84 -2.10 -1.06 -7.22
C ALA A 84 -1.50 -1.68 -8.49
N LYS A 85 -2.32 -2.30 -9.34
CA LYS A 85 -1.86 -2.82 -10.65
C LYS A 85 -1.39 -1.71 -11.58
N SER A 86 -2.15 -0.62 -11.67
CA SER A 86 -1.78 0.54 -12.48
C SER A 86 -0.45 1.16 -12.03
N GLU A 87 -0.29 1.36 -10.71
CA GLU A 87 0.96 1.87 -10.13
C GLU A 87 2.13 0.91 -10.32
N ALA A 88 1.91 -0.41 -10.17
CA ALA A 88 2.93 -1.41 -10.44
C ALA A 88 3.40 -1.36 -11.91
N THR A 89 2.48 -1.26 -12.87
CA THR A 89 2.83 -1.10 -14.29
C THR A 89 3.59 0.20 -14.54
N ARG A 90 3.13 1.32 -13.95
CA ARG A 90 3.81 2.62 -14.07
C ARG A 90 5.25 2.57 -13.52
N LEU A 91 5.42 1.96 -12.36
CA LEU A 91 6.73 1.80 -11.73
C LEU A 91 7.64 0.86 -12.53
N ALA A 92 7.10 -0.25 -13.03
CA ALA A 92 7.86 -1.17 -13.88
C ALA A 92 8.35 -0.49 -15.17
N ASN A 93 7.48 0.29 -15.83
CA ASN A 93 7.85 1.05 -17.02
C ASN A 93 8.91 2.12 -16.71
N ALA A 94 8.76 2.86 -15.61
CA ALA A 94 9.74 3.84 -15.18
C ALA A 94 11.11 3.21 -14.85
N ALA A 95 11.11 2.06 -14.16
CA ALA A 95 12.32 1.32 -13.85
C ALA A 95 13.01 0.77 -15.11
N ALA A 96 12.23 0.26 -16.08
CA ALA A 96 12.77 -0.18 -17.36
C ALA A 96 13.42 0.98 -18.13
N ALA A 97 12.76 2.14 -18.18
CA ALA A 97 13.31 3.33 -18.83
C ALA A 97 14.60 3.83 -18.17
N ASP A 98 14.66 3.85 -16.83
CA ASP A 98 15.88 4.25 -16.12
C ASP A 98 17.02 3.22 -16.27
N ALA A 99 16.69 1.92 -16.31
CA ALA A 99 17.65 0.87 -16.59
C ALA A 99 18.24 1.02 -18.00
N GLU A 100 17.41 1.28 -19.01
CA GLU A 100 17.88 1.53 -20.38
C GLU A 100 18.75 2.80 -20.46
N ALA A 101 18.32 3.89 -19.82
CA ALA A 101 19.10 5.12 -19.78
C ALA A 101 20.45 4.91 -19.08
N SER A 102 20.48 4.15 -17.98
CA SER A 102 21.71 3.78 -17.27
C SER A 102 22.62 2.90 -18.12
N ALA A 103 22.07 1.95 -18.87
CA ALA A 103 22.82 1.11 -19.78
C ALA A 103 23.49 1.95 -20.89
N LYS A 104 22.73 2.84 -21.55
CA LYS A 104 23.28 3.76 -22.57
C LYS A 104 24.38 4.66 -22.02
N ARG A 105 24.22 5.20 -20.81
CA ARG A 105 25.27 5.99 -20.17
C ARG A 105 26.54 5.17 -19.92
N ARG A 106 26.40 3.91 -19.47
CA ARG A 106 27.53 3.00 -19.25
C ARG A 106 28.23 2.62 -20.55
N GLU A 107 27.46 2.36 -21.59
CA GLU A 107 27.97 2.10 -22.93
C GLU A 107 28.79 3.29 -23.44
N GLN A 108 28.25 4.51 -23.37
CA GLN A 108 28.99 5.71 -23.77
C GLN A 108 30.29 5.89 -22.97
N MET A 109 30.24 5.72 -21.64
CA MET A 109 31.44 5.80 -20.81
C MET A 109 32.49 4.75 -21.18
N ALA A 110 32.06 3.55 -21.59
CA ALA A 110 32.98 2.51 -22.04
C ALA A 110 33.60 2.88 -23.40
N MET A 111 32.81 3.39 -24.34
CA MET A 111 33.29 3.86 -25.64
C MET A 111 34.28 5.02 -25.48
N ASP A 112 33.99 5.99 -24.61
CA ASP A 112 34.88 7.12 -24.32
C ASP A 112 36.21 6.64 -23.72
N ARG A 113 36.17 5.63 -22.84
CA ARG A 113 37.38 5.01 -22.26
C ARG A 113 38.20 4.27 -23.32
N ILE A 114 37.55 3.55 -24.22
CA ILE A 114 38.22 2.87 -25.34
C ILE A 114 38.91 3.90 -26.22
N ALA A 115 38.21 4.95 -26.64
CA ALA A 115 38.78 6.01 -27.47
C ALA A 115 39.97 6.72 -26.78
N ALA A 116 39.87 6.98 -25.47
CA ALA A 116 40.97 7.53 -24.69
C ALA A 116 42.19 6.57 -24.63
N ALA A 117 41.95 5.28 -24.42
CA ALA A 117 43.00 4.26 -24.40
C ALA A 117 43.67 4.07 -25.77
N GLU A 118 42.88 4.09 -26.85
CA GLU A 118 43.41 4.05 -28.23
C GLU A 118 44.31 5.24 -28.51
N LYS A 119 43.89 6.44 -28.15
CA LYS A 119 44.71 7.64 -28.30
C LYS A 119 46.02 7.53 -27.50
N ALA A 120 45.94 7.10 -26.24
CA ALA A 120 47.13 6.89 -25.41
C ALA A 120 48.10 5.88 -26.03
N ALA A 121 47.58 4.74 -26.53
CA ALA A 121 48.41 3.73 -27.19
C ALA A 121 49.09 4.24 -28.46
N ILE A 122 48.40 5.06 -29.27
CA ILE A 122 48.98 5.70 -30.45
C ILE A 122 50.12 6.65 -30.04
N ASP A 123 49.91 7.46 -29.01
CA ASP A 123 50.91 8.40 -28.53
C ASP A 123 52.13 7.66 -27.93
N ASP A 124 51.92 6.55 -27.23
CA ASP A 124 52.99 5.68 -26.74
C ASP A 124 53.84 5.10 -27.88
N VAL A 125 53.20 4.57 -28.94
CA VAL A 125 53.91 4.04 -30.11
C VAL A 125 54.72 5.14 -30.81
N ARG A 126 54.17 6.35 -30.93
CA ARG A 126 54.89 7.50 -31.50
C ARG A 126 56.10 7.89 -30.68
N MET A 127 55.98 7.87 -29.35
CA MET A 127 57.09 8.16 -28.45
C MET A 127 58.20 7.12 -28.56
N ILE A 128 57.87 5.83 -28.61
CA ILE A 128 58.83 4.76 -28.84
C ILE A 128 59.53 4.93 -30.20
N ALA A 129 58.77 5.22 -31.25
CA ALA A 129 59.34 5.45 -32.58
C ALA A 129 60.29 6.67 -32.61
N ALA A 130 59.93 7.76 -31.92
CA ALA A 130 60.77 8.94 -31.79
C ALA A 130 62.07 8.63 -31.03
N ASP A 131 62.02 7.83 -29.97
CA ASP A 131 63.19 7.41 -29.20
C ASP A 131 64.13 6.52 -30.03
N VAL A 132 63.57 5.54 -30.75
CA VAL A 132 64.33 4.68 -31.68
C VAL A 132 64.97 5.50 -32.80
N ALA A 133 64.23 6.42 -33.42
CA ALA A 133 64.75 7.30 -34.47
C ALA A 133 65.87 8.21 -33.95
N THR A 134 65.71 8.77 -32.74
CA THR A 134 66.72 9.62 -32.10
C THR A 134 67.99 8.82 -31.78
N THR A 135 67.84 7.59 -31.29
CA THR A 135 68.96 6.69 -31.00
C THR A 135 69.70 6.30 -32.27
N ALA A 136 68.99 5.92 -33.34
CA ALA A 136 69.59 5.62 -34.63
C ALA A 136 70.30 6.85 -35.24
N ALA A 137 69.69 8.04 -35.17
CA ALA A 137 70.31 9.28 -35.62
C ALA A 137 71.60 9.57 -34.84
N ARG A 138 71.61 9.37 -33.51
CA ARG A 138 72.81 9.53 -32.67
C ARG A 138 73.93 8.59 -33.10
N GLU A 139 73.60 7.33 -33.41
CA GLU A 139 74.58 6.34 -33.86
C GLU A 139 75.15 6.67 -35.24
N ILE A 140 74.31 7.08 -36.20
CA ILE A 140 74.74 7.55 -37.53
C ILE A 140 75.64 8.76 -37.40
N ILE A 141 75.26 9.77 -36.59
CA ILE A 141 76.10 10.94 -36.34
C ILE A 141 77.44 10.49 -35.77
N ARG A 142 77.47 9.67 -34.72
CA ARG A 142 78.71 9.19 -34.10
C ARG A 142 79.64 8.46 -35.07
N ASN A 143 79.09 7.66 -35.98
CA ASN A 143 79.86 6.86 -36.93
C ASN A 143 80.24 7.63 -38.21
N GLY A 144 79.49 8.68 -38.56
CA GLY A 144 79.66 9.46 -39.80
C GLY A 144 80.32 10.83 -39.63
N LEU A 145 80.69 11.22 -38.40
CA LEU A 145 81.32 12.50 -38.09
C LEU A 145 82.82 12.47 -38.41
N SER A 146 83.22 13.18 -39.46
CA SER A 146 84.64 13.44 -39.74
C SER A 146 85.13 14.70 -39.02
N ALA A 147 86.44 14.82 -38.83
CA ALA A 147 87.05 15.98 -38.20
C ALA A 147 86.72 17.30 -38.94
N GLU A 148 86.60 17.25 -40.27
CA GLU A 148 86.21 18.40 -41.10
C GLU A 148 84.74 18.80 -40.89
N ALA A 149 83.84 17.81 -40.77
CA ALA A 149 82.43 18.06 -40.50
C ALA A 149 82.21 18.66 -39.11
N ASP A 150 82.95 18.19 -38.11
CA ASP A 150 82.95 18.75 -36.75
C ASP A 150 83.42 20.20 -36.71
N ALA A 151 84.56 20.49 -37.36
CA ALA A 151 85.08 21.86 -37.42
C ALA A 151 84.06 22.82 -38.08
N ALA A 152 83.39 22.39 -39.16
CA ALA A 152 82.37 23.19 -39.83
C ALA A 152 81.10 23.41 -38.98
N LEU A 153 80.73 22.45 -38.12
CA LEU A 153 79.61 22.59 -37.17
C LEU A 153 79.94 23.59 -36.06
N VAL A 154 81.17 23.56 -35.52
CA VAL A 154 81.65 24.53 -34.54
C VAL A 154 81.64 25.94 -35.13
N ASP A 155 82.16 26.11 -36.34
CA ASP A 155 82.21 27.41 -37.01
C ASP A 155 80.81 27.97 -37.27
N ARG A 156 79.85 27.12 -37.71
CA ARG A 156 78.44 27.53 -37.82
C ARG A 156 77.82 27.92 -36.49
N ALA A 157 78.09 27.18 -35.41
CA ALA A 157 77.57 27.51 -34.08
C ALA A 157 78.12 28.87 -33.60
N ILE A 158 79.41 29.13 -33.80
CA ILE A 158 80.05 30.42 -33.49
C ILE A 158 79.42 31.55 -34.31
N THR A 159 79.19 31.32 -35.61
CA THR A 159 78.60 32.31 -36.51
C THR A 159 77.11 32.57 -36.21
N GLY A 160 76.40 31.59 -35.62
CA GLY A 160 74.98 31.68 -35.27
C GLY A 160 74.67 32.34 -33.92
N LEU A 161 75.63 32.39 -32.99
CA LEU A 161 75.48 33.02 -31.67
C LEU A 161 74.90 34.46 -31.70
N PRO A 162 75.31 35.36 -32.61
CA PRO A 162 74.79 36.71 -32.66
C PRO A 162 73.30 36.79 -33.03
N ALA A 163 72.75 35.78 -33.71
CA ALA A 163 71.33 35.74 -34.07
C ALA A 163 70.46 35.24 -32.91
N ALA A 164 70.92 34.22 -32.18
CA ALA A 164 70.22 33.70 -31.01
C ALA A 164 70.16 34.71 -29.86
N LEU A 165 71.24 35.47 -29.65
CA LEU A 165 71.32 36.51 -28.61
C LEU A 165 70.49 37.77 -28.94
N ARG A 166 69.99 37.94 -30.16
CA ARG A 166 69.05 39.02 -30.53
C ARG A 166 67.58 38.61 -30.47
N ALA A 167 67.30 37.30 -30.38
CA ALA A 167 65.94 36.75 -30.35
C ALA A 167 65.46 36.39 -28.93
N ALA A 168 66.36 36.47 -27.95
CA ALA A 168 66.07 36.43 -26.50
C ALA A 168 65.96 37.86 -25.96
#